data_AF-A0A5C9D4A5-F1
#
_entry.id   AF-A0A5C9D4A5-F1
#
_cell.length_a   1.000
_cell.length_b   1.000
_cell.length_c   1.000
_cell.angle_alpha   90.00
_cell.angle_beta   90.00
_cell.angle_gamma   90.00
#
_symmetry.space_group_name_H-M   'P 1'
#
loop_
_entity.id
_entity.type
_entity.pdbx_description
1 polymer ?
#
loop_
_entity_poly.entity_id
_entity_poly.type
_entity_poly.pdbx_seq_one_letter_code
_entity_poly.pdbx_strand_id
1 'polypeptide(L)' 'MVEGDAPVDVERINWDRQIDFCADIFQACRMPRPKALEQSKVPVASDARGIPSQGIPRLTPCVAGLKT' A
#
# COMPACT_ATOMS: atom_id res chain seq x y z
N MET A 1 -21.73 5.72 22.57
CA MET A 1 -20.31 5.99 22.88
C MET A 1 -19.55 5.55 21.65
N VAL A 2 -19.22 6.48 20.75
CA VAL A 2 -18.41 6.19 19.57
C VAL A 2 -16.98 6.46 20.02
N GLU A 3 -16.17 5.40 20.09
CA GLU A 3 -14.76 5.49 20.46
C GLU A 3 -14.08 6.51 19.53
N GLY A 4 -13.51 7.54 20.14
CA GLY A 4 -12.75 8.55 19.42
C GLY A 4 -11.54 7.88 18.79
N ASP A 5 -11.43 8.01 17.47
CA ASP A 5 -10.29 7.63 16.66
C ASP A 5 -9.02 8.12 17.39
N ALA A 6 -8.21 7.18 17.88
CA ALA A 6 -6.93 7.52 18.48
C ALA A 6 -6.15 8.39 17.48
N PRO A 7 -5.42 9.43 17.93
CA PRO A 7 -4.63 10.24 17.02
C PRO A 7 -3.59 9.32 16.37
N VAL A 8 -3.87 8.92 15.13
CA VAL A 8 -2.87 8.26 14.29
C VAL A 8 -1.75 9.26 14.11
N ASP A 9 -0.57 8.92 14.60
CA ASP A 9 0.63 9.69 14.39
C ASP A 9 0.97 9.58 12.90
N VAL A 10 0.44 10.53 12.10
CA VAL A 10 0.53 10.48 10.64
C VAL A 10 1.89 11.01 10.23
N GLU A 11 2.88 10.12 10.16
CA GLU A 11 4.17 10.47 9.55
C GLU A 11 4.00 10.61 8.03
N ARG A 12 4.40 11.76 7.49
CA ARG A 12 4.45 11.96 6.04
C ARG A 12 5.62 11.19 5.46
N ILE A 13 5.32 10.06 4.84
CA ILE A 13 6.31 9.26 4.11
C ILE A 13 6.45 9.82 2.69
N ASN A 14 7.68 9.90 2.19
CA ASN A 14 7.97 10.27 0.80
C ASN A 14 7.30 9.28 -0.17
N TRP A 15 6.69 9.81 -1.24
CA TRP A 15 6.06 9.05 -2.32
C TRP A 15 6.90 7.89 -2.87
N ASP A 16 8.19 8.13 -3.16
CA ASP A 16 9.08 7.11 -3.71
C ASP A 16 9.31 5.97 -2.71
N ARG A 17 9.41 6.30 -1.41
CA ARG A 17 9.53 5.30 -0.35
C ARG A 17 8.26 4.45 -0.22
N GLN A 18 7.07 5.05 -0.41
CA GLN A 18 5.81 4.30 -0.40
C GLN A 18 5.74 3.34 -1.60
N ILE A 19 6.21 3.76 -2.78
CA ILE A 19 6.29 2.88 -3.96
C ILE A 19 7.25 1.72 -3.71
N ASP A 20 8.45 1.98 -3.20
CA ASP A 20 9.43 0.92 -2.95
C ASP A 20 8.92 -0.08 -1.91
N PHE A 21 8.28 0.40 -0.83
CA PHE A 21 7.65 -0.47 0.17
C PHE A 21 6.59 -1.40 -0.44
N CYS A 22 5.69 -0.86 -1.26
CA CYS A 22 4.69 -1.67 -1.96
C CYS A 22 5.35 -2.67 -2.92
N ALA A 23 6.43 -2.27 -3.59
CA ALA A 23 7.12 -3.11 -4.55
C ALA A 23 7.83 -4.28 -3.85
N ASP A 24 8.45 -4.04 -2.71
CA ASP A 24 9.09 -5.09 -1.89
C ASP A 24 8.06 -6.14 -1.44
N ILE A 25 6.84 -5.72 -1.07
CA ILE A 25 5.73 -6.64 -0.74
C ILE A 25 5.33 -7.49 -1.96
N PHE A 26 5.15 -6.87 -3.13
CA PHE A 26 4.83 -7.62 -4.34
C PHE A 26 5.96 -8.58 -4.75
N GLN A 27 7.22 -8.19 -4.56
CA GLN A 27 8.36 -9.08 -4.78
C GLN A 27 8.39 -10.26 -3.82
N ALA A 28 8.02 -10.06 -2.55
CA ALA A 28 7.87 -11.15 -1.58
C ALA A 28 6.82 -12.18 -2.07
N CYS A 29 5.81 -11.71 -2.82
CA CYS A 29 4.83 -12.52 -3.53
C CYS A 29 5.29 -13.00 -4.92
N ARG A 30 6.61 -13.02 -5.18
CA ARG A 30 7.23 -13.50 -6.43
C ARG A 30 6.93 -12.66 -7.68
N MET A 31 6.42 -11.43 -7.54
CA MET A 31 6.28 -10.52 -8.67
C MET A 31 7.66 -9.95 -9.09
N PRO A 32 8.00 -9.91 -10.39
CA PRO A 32 9.25 -9.28 -10.86
C PRO A 32 9.31 -7.79 -10.49
N ARG A 33 10.49 -7.27 -10.10
CA ARG A 33 10.67 -5.87 -9.64
C ARG A 33 10.04 -4.83 -10.58
N PRO A 34 10.24 -4.88 -11.91
CA PRO A 34 9.69 -3.86 -12.80
C PRO A 34 8.16 -3.81 -12.74
N LYS A 35 7.52 -5.00 -12.70
CA LYS A 35 6.06 -5.13 -12.58
C LYS A 35 5.59 -4.72 -11.19
N ALA A 36 6.34 -5.07 -10.14
CA ALA A 36 6.04 -4.68 -8.76
C ALA A 36 6.05 -3.15 -8.59
N LEU A 37 7.04 -2.46 -9.15
CA LEU A 37 7.12 -0.98 -9.14
C LEU A 37 5.95 -0.34 -9.89
N GLU A 38 5.54 -0.90 -11.02
CA GLU A 38 4.39 -0.42 -11.77
C GLU A 38 3.09 -0.58 -10.97
N GLN A 39 2.84 -1.77 -10.40
CA GLN A 39 1.65 -2.06 -9.61
C GLN A 39 1.58 -1.24 -8.32
N SER A 40 2.73 -0.87 -7.75
CA SER A 40 2.85 -0.06 -6.53
C SER A 40 2.35 1.37 -6.68
N LYS A 41 2.31 1.91 -7.90
CA LYS A 41 1.83 3.28 -8.15
C LYS A 41 0.34 3.42 -7.87
N VAL A 42 -0.44 2.36 -8.07
CA VAL A 42 -1.91 2.38 -7.89
C VAL A 42 -2.31 2.59 -6.43
N PRO A 43 -1.89 1.76 -5.46
CA PRO A 43 -2.25 1.96 -4.05
C PRO A 43 -1.69 3.28 -3.50
N VAL A 44 -0.47 3.67 -3.90
CA VAL A 44 0.12 4.96 -3.48
C VAL A 44 -0.68 6.15 -4.00
N ALA A 45 -1.11 6.11 -5.27
CA ALA A 45 -1.94 7.17 -5.84
C ALA A 45 -3.35 7.23 -5.23
N SER A 46 -3.94 6.09 -4.89
CA SER A 46 -5.23 6.04 -4.20
C SER A 46 -5.15 6.62 -2.79
N ASP A 47 -4.06 6.34 -2.06
CA ASP A 47 -3.82 6.87 -0.72
C ASP A 47 -3.67 8.39 -0.73
N ALA A 48 -2.85 8.93 -1.65
CA ALA A 48 -2.68 10.38 -1.82
C ALA A 48 -3.94 11.12 -2.28
N ARG A 49 -4.90 10.41 -2.88
CA ARG A 49 -6.23 10.96 -3.25
C ARG A 49 -7.24 10.86 -2.10
N GLY A 50 -6.84 10.35 -0.94
CA GLY A 50 -7.74 10.16 0.21
C GLY A 50 -8.74 9.01 0.00
N ILE A 51 -8.38 8.00 -0.79
CA ILE A 51 -9.20 6.80 -1.06
C ILE A 51 -8.50 5.58 -0.43
N PRO A 52 -8.47 5.46 0.91
CA PRO A 52 -7.72 4.41 1.61
C PRO A 52 -8.24 3.01 1.32
N SER A 53 -9.51 2.87 0.92
CA SER A 53 -10.13 1.59 0.52
C SER A 53 -9.50 0.98 -0.74
N GLN A 54 -8.78 1.78 -1.52
CA GLN A 54 -7.99 1.38 -2.69
C GLN A 54 -6.50 1.69 -2.51
N GLY A 55 -6.10 2.16 -1.33
CA GLY A 55 -4.75 2.60 -0.99
C GLY A 55 -3.84 1.49 -0.46
N ILE A 56 -2.78 1.88 0.24
CA ILE A 56 -1.81 0.96 0.87
C ILE A 56 -2.48 -0.11 1.78
N PRO A 57 -3.55 0.20 2.55
CA PRO A 57 -4.25 -0.83 3.34
C PRO A 57 -4.83 -1.99 2.50
N ARG A 58 -5.04 -1.80 1.19
CA ARG A 58 -5.52 -2.85 0.27
C ARG A 58 -4.43 -3.88 -0.07
N LEU A 59 -3.16 -3.65 0.27
CA LEU A 59 -2.09 -4.61 0.02
C LEU A 59 -2.32 -5.93 0.76
N THR A 60 -2.91 -5.93 1.94
CA THR A 60 -3.17 -7.15 2.73
C THR A 60 -4.02 -8.19 1.97
N PRO A 61 -5.22 -7.85 1.44
CA PRO A 61 -5.99 -8.80 0.63
C PRO A 61 -5.32 -9.11 -0.72
N CYS A 62 -4.60 -8.17 -1.35
CA CYS A 62 -3.87 -8.45 -2.58
C CYS A 62 -2.76 -9.50 -2.39
N VAL A 63 -2.01 -9.41 -1.29
CA VAL A 63 -1.01 -10.41 -0.90
C VAL A 63 -1.66 -11.76 -0.61
N ALA A 64 -2.83 -11.77 0.05
CA ALA A 64 -3.55 -13.01 0.33
C ALA A 64 -3.94 -13.74 -0.98
N GLY A 65 -4.44 -13.01 -1.99
CA GLY A 65 -4.78 -13.59 -3.29
C GLY A 65 -3.58 -14.04 -4.14
N LEU A 66 -2.37 -13.57 -3.85
CA LEU A 66 -1.14 -14.03 -4.54
C LEU A 66 -0.53 -15.29 -3.92
N LYS A 67 -0.99 -15.71 -2.73
CA LYS A 67 -0.54 -16.93 -2.06
C LYS A 67 -1.35 -18.18 -2.43
N THR A 68 -2.45 -18.02 -3.19
CA THR A 68 -3.34 -19.10 -3.65
C THR A 68 -2.92 -19.60 -5.03
#